data_AF-V5DX55-F1
#
_entry.id   AF-V5DX55-F1
#
_cell.length_a   1.000
_cell.length_b   1.000
_cell.length_c   1.000
_cell.angle_alpha   90.00
_cell.angle_beta   90.00
_cell.angle_gamma   90.00
#
_symmetry.space_group_name_H-M   'P 1'
#
loop_
_entity.id
_entity.type
_entity.pdbx_description
1 polymer ?
#
loop_
_entity_poly.entity_id
_entity_poly.type
_entity_poly.pdbx_seq_one_letter_code
_entity_poly.pdbx_strand_id
1 'polypeptide(L)'
;MLDKEQLDELKSEGRKLYPAKRGDAAMGPLKRLPGVWKSEGRGWNMIALPFATEPGSPANFRLLLNQYNEELKFNLVDKAIPNRGIHRSGVTIEDDQFLVALDYEQTIAQVAAEDFPVSGKAGPANLAIHHEPGLWLFMTNEVTDGLDIARLATIPHGDSVLALGKSAKSQGASVIPKVNGLPEGVSQDLNANPYLAPYKKFHDNPFKGNVAAPGFPGFDPTNPQNLLDLANQGVNIVKTTTLTVDTNNATGGIVNIPFVVKQANAASMKSTFWIQELADKDSHGNPKLRLQYLQIVMLDFFPRRDGLPGLIRWPHISINTLEKDVS
;
A
#
# COMPACT_ATOMS: atom_id res chain seq x y z
N MET A 1 21.36 -0.66 -3.10
CA MET A 1 22.49 -1.09 -2.25
C MET A 1 23.31 0.12 -1.85
N LEU A 2 23.93 0.06 -0.67
CA LEU A 2 24.94 1.03 -0.25
C LEU A 2 26.23 0.78 -1.03
N ASP A 3 27.06 1.81 -1.21
CA ASP A 3 28.42 1.60 -1.68
C ASP A 3 29.30 1.00 -0.58
N LYS A 4 30.54 0.61 -0.93
CA LYS A 4 31.45 -0.06 0.01
C LYS A 4 31.78 0.82 1.22
N GLU A 5 32.02 2.11 1.00
CA GLU A 5 32.38 3.05 2.07
C GLU A 5 31.21 3.21 3.05
N GLN A 6 30.00 3.39 2.54
CA GLN A 6 28.77 3.46 3.33
C GLN A 6 28.49 2.16 4.09
N LEU A 7 28.77 1.00 3.49
CA LEU A 7 28.60 -0.28 4.16
C LEU A 7 29.63 -0.49 5.27
N ASP A 8 30.89 -0.13 5.03
CA ASP A 8 31.95 -0.21 6.03
C ASP A 8 31.70 0.76 7.18
N GLU A 9 31.22 1.98 6.90
CA GLU A 9 30.77 2.94 7.91
C GLU A 9 29.64 2.34 8.74
N LEU A 10 28.55 1.89 8.11
CA LEU A 10 27.41 1.26 8.77
C LEU A 10 27.83 0.10 9.69
N LYS A 11 28.76 -0.75 9.23
CA LYS A 11 29.31 -1.86 10.02
C LYS A 11 30.13 -1.37 11.20
N SER A 12 30.96 -0.34 11.00
CA SER A 12 31.81 0.23 12.06
C SER A 12 31.00 0.92 13.16
N GLU A 13 29.85 1.50 12.81
CA GLU A 13 28.95 2.15 13.77
C GLU A 13 28.29 1.15 14.73
N GLY A 14 28.10 -0.10 14.31
CA GLY A 14 27.35 -1.10 15.06
C GLY A 14 25.85 -0.75 15.22
N ARG A 15 25.15 -1.52 16.05
CA ARG A 15 23.74 -1.26 16.37
C ARG A 15 23.61 0.03 17.17
N LYS A 16 22.72 0.92 16.74
CA LYS A 16 22.48 2.21 17.40
C LYS A 16 20.98 2.53 17.38
N LEU A 17 20.43 2.79 18.56
CA LEU A 17 19.05 3.23 18.75
C LEU A 17 19.03 4.76 18.89
N TYR A 18 18.62 5.46 17.84
CA TYR A 18 18.36 6.91 17.89
C TYR A 18 17.16 7.25 17.02
N PRO A 19 16.46 8.36 17.29
CA PRO A 19 15.40 8.84 16.39
C PRO A 19 15.95 9.04 14.98
N ALA A 20 15.27 8.50 13.97
CA ALA A 20 15.76 8.66 12.60
C ALA A 20 15.84 10.14 12.21
N LYS A 21 16.96 10.51 11.58
CA LYS A 21 17.15 11.83 11.00
C LYS A 21 16.75 11.80 9.53
N ARG A 22 15.95 12.77 9.10
CA ARG A 22 15.60 12.95 7.70
C ARG A 22 16.87 13.00 6.84
N GLY A 23 16.95 12.18 5.80
CA GLY A 23 18.01 12.24 4.80
C GLY A 23 19.28 11.45 5.12
N ASP A 24 19.32 10.73 6.24
CA ASP A 24 20.42 9.84 6.60
C ASP A 24 20.79 8.87 5.46
N ALA A 25 22.05 8.88 5.04
CA ALA A 25 22.50 8.14 3.87
C ALA A 25 22.40 6.62 4.08
N ALA A 26 22.65 6.13 5.29
CA ALA A 26 22.62 4.69 5.59
C ALA A 26 21.22 4.08 5.42
N MET A 27 20.15 4.89 5.56
CA MET A 27 18.78 4.44 5.32
C MET A 27 18.45 4.25 3.82
N GLY A 28 19.38 4.58 2.91
CA GLY A 28 19.26 4.31 1.49
C GLY A 28 17.95 4.82 0.87
N PRO A 29 17.09 3.95 0.32
CA PRO A 29 15.80 4.33 -0.26
C PRO A 29 14.76 4.77 0.78
N LEU A 30 14.90 4.36 2.04
CA LEU A 30 13.93 4.67 3.11
C LEU A 30 14.17 6.03 3.78
N LYS A 31 15.28 6.71 3.46
CA LYS A 31 15.78 7.89 4.18
C LYS A 31 14.84 9.11 4.27
N ARG A 32 13.76 9.11 3.50
CA ARG A 32 12.75 10.18 3.49
C ARG A 32 11.48 9.82 4.28
N LEU A 33 11.28 8.56 4.63
CA LEU A 33 10.09 8.09 5.37
C LEU A 33 10.02 8.57 6.83
N PRO A 34 11.11 8.60 7.64
CA PRO A 34 11.00 8.83 9.08
C PRO A 34 10.28 10.09 9.50
N GLY A 35 9.47 9.99 10.55
CA GLY A 35 8.54 11.00 11.08
C GLY A 35 7.08 10.71 10.73
N VAL A 36 6.21 11.72 10.84
CA VAL A 36 4.77 11.58 10.62
C VAL A 36 4.35 12.03 9.22
N TRP A 37 3.41 11.34 8.61
CA TRP A 37 2.74 11.72 7.36
C TRP A 37 1.25 11.73 7.58
N LYS A 38 0.56 12.76 7.08
CA LYS A 38 -0.87 12.95 7.29
C LYS A 38 -1.60 13.24 6.00
N SER A 39 -2.85 12.79 5.95
CA SER A 39 -3.80 13.15 4.91
C SER A 39 -5.16 13.46 5.53
N GLU A 40 -5.81 14.48 4.98
CA GLU A 40 -7.19 14.84 5.31
C GLU A 40 -8.03 14.76 4.05
N GLY A 41 -8.97 13.81 3.99
CA GLY A 41 -9.90 13.60 2.88
C GLY A 41 -9.26 13.16 1.56
N ARG A 42 -7.98 12.74 1.56
CA ARG A 42 -7.24 12.34 0.36
C ARG A 42 -7.07 10.83 0.21
N GLY A 43 -7.48 10.06 1.23
CA GLY A 43 -7.49 8.60 1.20
C GLY A 43 -8.80 8.06 0.63
N TRP A 44 -8.69 7.09 -0.27
CA TRP A 44 -9.83 6.45 -0.92
C TRP A 44 -9.58 4.96 -1.05
N ASN A 45 -10.58 4.14 -0.68
CA ASN A 45 -10.50 2.71 -0.92
C ASN A 45 -11.83 2.14 -1.38
N MET A 46 -11.75 1.00 -2.05
CA MET A 46 -12.90 0.15 -2.34
C MET A 46 -12.61 -1.28 -1.92
N ILE A 47 -13.64 -1.95 -1.40
CA ILE A 47 -13.58 -3.34 -0.98
C ILE A 47 -14.90 -4.05 -1.29
N ALA A 48 -14.80 -5.22 -1.90
CA ALA A 48 -15.93 -6.14 -2.00
C ALA A 48 -15.99 -7.00 -0.74
N LEU A 49 -17.17 -7.06 -0.12
CA LEU A 49 -17.38 -7.79 1.12
C LEU A 49 -18.55 -8.77 0.96
N PRO A 50 -18.39 -10.03 1.41
CA PRO A 50 -19.53 -10.92 1.58
C PRO A 50 -20.60 -10.27 2.45
N PHE A 51 -21.85 -10.41 2.06
CA PHE A 51 -22.98 -9.99 2.88
C PHE A 51 -24.19 -10.90 2.68
N ALA A 52 -25.07 -10.94 3.67
CA ALA A 52 -26.29 -11.72 3.58
C ALA A 52 -27.26 -11.07 2.59
N THR A 53 -27.81 -11.89 1.70
CA THR A 53 -28.78 -11.49 0.69
C THR A 53 -29.91 -12.50 0.61
N GLU A 54 -31.09 -12.05 0.20
CA GLU A 54 -32.22 -12.96 -0.06
C GLU A 54 -31.87 -13.99 -1.14
N PRO A 55 -32.43 -15.21 -1.07
CA PRO A 55 -32.26 -16.23 -2.10
C PRO A 55 -32.60 -15.68 -3.50
N GLY A 56 -31.74 -15.95 -4.48
CA GLY A 56 -31.93 -15.47 -5.85
C GLY A 56 -31.46 -14.04 -6.12
N SER A 57 -30.91 -13.34 -5.11
CA SER A 57 -30.30 -12.02 -5.33
C SER A 57 -29.18 -12.09 -6.40
N PRO A 58 -29.11 -11.10 -7.31
CA PRO A 58 -28.15 -11.12 -8.42
C PRO A 58 -26.69 -11.02 -7.94
N ALA A 59 -26.46 -10.39 -6.79
CA ALA A 59 -25.16 -10.29 -6.14
C ALA A 59 -25.26 -10.79 -4.70
N ASN A 60 -24.21 -11.46 -4.23
CA ASN A 60 -24.01 -11.96 -2.87
C ASN A 60 -22.86 -11.25 -2.14
N PHE A 61 -22.40 -10.14 -2.72
CA PHE A 61 -21.38 -9.25 -2.17
C PHE A 61 -21.87 -7.80 -2.29
N ARG A 62 -21.36 -6.94 -1.41
CA ARG A 62 -21.51 -5.49 -1.52
C ARG A 62 -20.16 -4.88 -1.87
N LEU A 63 -20.16 -3.87 -2.73
CA LEU A 63 -19.01 -3.02 -2.96
C LEU A 63 -19.10 -1.82 -2.03
N LEU A 64 -18.15 -1.68 -1.11
CA LEU A 64 -18.03 -0.56 -0.18
C LEU A 64 -16.94 0.39 -0.71
N LEU A 65 -17.26 1.67 -0.83
CA LEU A 65 -16.31 2.75 -1.11
C LEU A 65 -16.18 3.62 0.13
N ASN A 66 -14.94 3.98 0.49
CA ASN A 66 -14.64 4.81 1.64
C ASN A 66 -13.71 5.96 1.25
N GLN A 67 -14.01 7.16 1.74
CA GLN A 67 -13.06 8.25 1.88
C GLN A 67 -12.51 8.21 3.30
N TYR A 68 -11.24 8.50 3.50
CA TYR A 68 -10.62 8.45 4.83
C TYR A 68 -9.49 9.47 5.03
N ASN A 69 -9.23 9.74 6.31
CA ASN A 69 -8.02 10.38 6.80
C ASN A 69 -7.03 9.30 7.21
N GLU A 70 -5.75 9.59 7.08
CA GLU A 70 -4.69 8.64 7.43
C GLU A 70 -3.52 9.34 8.07
N GLU A 71 -2.97 8.71 9.10
CA GLU A 71 -1.67 9.01 9.65
C GLU A 71 -0.75 7.79 9.49
N LEU A 72 0.43 8.01 8.90
CA LEU A 72 1.52 7.05 8.81
C LEU A 72 2.72 7.58 9.61
N LYS A 73 3.10 6.86 10.65
CA LYS A 73 4.29 7.15 11.44
C LYS A 73 5.40 6.20 11.03
N PHE A 74 6.63 6.70 10.89
CA PHE A 74 7.82 5.88 10.68
C PHE A 74 8.89 6.25 11.69
N ASN A 75 9.36 5.29 12.48
CA ASN A 75 10.51 5.49 13.35
C ASN A 75 11.67 4.58 12.93
N LEU A 76 12.87 4.88 13.42
CA LEU A 76 14.02 4.00 13.21
C LEU A 76 14.00 2.97 14.32
N VAL A 77 14.04 1.69 13.93
CA VAL A 77 14.26 0.62 14.88
C VAL A 77 15.76 0.47 15.09
N ASP A 78 16.48 0.08 14.04
CA ASP A 78 17.92 -0.17 14.13
C ASP A 78 18.58 -0.11 12.75
N LYS A 79 19.90 -0.01 12.77
CA LYS A 79 20.79 -0.05 11.61
C LYS A 79 21.82 -1.15 11.79
N ALA A 80 22.41 -1.59 10.67
CA ALA A 80 23.42 -2.64 10.67
C ALA A 80 22.93 -3.94 11.35
N ILE A 81 21.64 -4.27 11.18
CA ILE A 81 21.06 -5.48 11.78
C ILE A 81 21.66 -6.70 11.07
N PRO A 82 22.45 -7.54 11.74
CA PRO A 82 23.11 -8.67 11.09
C PRO A 82 22.18 -9.88 11.00
N ASN A 83 21.96 -10.35 9.78
CA ASN A 83 21.50 -11.70 9.45
C ASN A 83 22.74 -12.55 9.17
N ARG A 84 22.98 -13.55 10.03
CA ARG A 84 24.24 -14.32 9.98
C ARG A 84 24.25 -15.30 8.81
N GLY A 85 25.34 -15.30 8.05
CA GLY A 85 25.46 -16.07 6.82
C GLY A 85 26.90 -16.48 6.52
N ILE A 86 27.06 -17.46 5.62
CA ILE A 86 28.36 -17.92 5.14
C ILE A 86 28.30 -18.18 3.63
N HIS A 87 29.37 -17.84 2.92
CA HIS A 87 29.58 -18.24 1.54
C HIS A 87 30.41 -19.53 1.51
N ARG A 88 29.98 -20.52 0.71
CA ARG A 88 30.69 -21.80 0.53
C ARG A 88 31.09 -22.01 -0.93
N SER A 89 32.26 -21.53 -1.32
CA SER A 89 32.85 -21.76 -2.66
C SER A 89 34.29 -22.23 -2.55
N GLY A 90 34.49 -23.50 -2.21
CA GLY A 90 35.81 -24.11 -1.98
C GLY A 90 36.45 -23.72 -0.64
N VAL A 91 36.17 -22.53 -0.12
CA VAL A 91 36.45 -22.08 1.24
C VAL A 91 35.15 -21.55 1.85
N THR A 92 34.97 -21.76 3.16
CA THR A 92 33.87 -21.17 3.93
C THR A 92 34.33 -19.84 4.49
N ILE A 93 33.62 -18.76 4.16
CA ILE A 93 33.85 -17.42 4.71
C ILE A 93 32.56 -16.85 5.27
N GLU A 94 32.66 -16.03 6.32
CA GLU A 94 31.52 -15.28 6.84
C GLU A 94 30.99 -14.33 5.77
N ASP A 95 29.66 -14.31 5.62
CA ASP A 95 28.96 -13.54 4.60
C ASP A 95 27.61 -13.07 5.13
N ASP A 96 27.69 -12.19 6.13
CA ASP A 96 26.53 -11.64 6.81
C ASP A 96 25.79 -10.62 5.94
N GLN A 97 24.46 -10.72 5.92
CA GLN A 97 23.60 -9.69 5.38
C GLN A 97 23.29 -8.64 6.45
N PHE A 98 23.35 -7.37 6.09
CA PHE A 98 23.02 -6.26 6.98
C PHE A 98 21.76 -5.53 6.51
N LEU A 99 20.93 -5.12 7.48
CA LEU A 99 19.67 -4.43 7.21
C LEU A 99 19.60 -3.08 7.93
N VAL A 100 18.78 -2.19 7.37
CA VAL A 100 18.17 -1.06 8.09
C VAL A 100 16.68 -1.35 8.26
N ALA A 101 16.14 -1.13 9.45
CA ALA A 101 14.72 -1.33 9.75
C ALA A 101 14.04 -0.05 10.24
N LEU A 102 12.91 0.29 9.62
CA LEU A 102 11.96 1.29 10.13
C LEU A 102 10.73 0.58 10.66
N ASP A 103 10.26 0.93 11.85
CA ASP A 103 8.89 0.63 12.27
C ASP A 103 7.94 1.60 11.59
N TYR A 104 6.76 1.12 11.24
CA TYR A 104 5.67 1.98 10.84
C TYR A 104 4.37 1.62 11.55
N GLU A 105 3.56 2.65 11.76
CA GLU A 105 2.18 2.53 12.23
C GLU A 105 1.28 3.28 11.25
N GLN A 106 0.29 2.59 10.70
CA GLN A 106 -0.77 3.15 9.88
C GLN A 106 -2.06 3.21 10.68
N THR A 107 -2.71 4.37 10.68
CA THR A 107 -4.04 4.54 11.28
C THR A 107 -4.97 5.22 10.29
N ILE A 108 -6.19 4.69 10.16
CA ILE A 108 -7.18 5.20 9.22
C ILE A 108 -8.50 5.50 9.94
N ALA A 109 -8.98 6.73 9.76
CA ALA A 109 -10.28 7.18 10.22
C ALA A 109 -11.19 7.48 9.03
N GLN A 110 -12.37 6.86 9.01
CA GLN A 110 -13.33 7.02 7.92
C GLN A 110 -13.89 8.45 7.88
N VAL A 111 -14.00 9.03 6.69
CA VAL A 111 -14.60 10.35 6.44
C VAL A 111 -16.02 10.20 5.89
N ALA A 112 -16.18 9.34 4.88
CA ALA A 112 -17.45 9.05 4.25
C ALA A 112 -17.43 7.61 3.71
N ALA A 113 -18.60 6.97 3.67
CA ALA A 113 -18.74 5.62 3.14
C ALA A 113 -20.09 5.40 2.48
N GLU A 114 -20.09 4.66 1.38
CA GLU A 114 -21.31 4.20 0.71
C GLU A 114 -21.08 2.78 0.21
N ASP A 115 -22.11 1.93 0.28
CA ASP A 115 -22.07 0.60 -0.32
C ASP A 115 -23.25 0.33 -1.26
N PHE A 116 -23.00 -0.55 -2.22
CA PHE A 116 -24.04 -1.07 -3.09
C PHE A 116 -23.88 -2.60 -3.28
N PRO A 117 -24.96 -3.39 -3.22
CA PRO A 117 -26.31 -3.02 -2.80
C PRO A 117 -26.30 -2.45 -1.37
N VAL A 118 -27.22 -1.54 -1.08
CA VAL A 118 -27.28 -0.86 0.23
C VAL A 118 -27.45 -1.91 1.31
N SER A 119 -26.43 -2.09 2.15
CA SER A 119 -26.39 -3.19 3.11
C SER A 119 -26.76 -2.78 4.53
N GLY A 120 -26.79 -1.47 4.82
CA GLY A 120 -26.90 -0.93 6.17
C GLY A 120 -25.65 -1.13 7.03
N LYS A 121 -24.54 -1.60 6.44
CA LYS A 121 -23.26 -1.86 7.12
C LYS A 121 -22.15 -0.86 6.77
N ALA A 122 -22.44 0.15 5.96
CA ALA A 122 -21.51 1.27 5.79
C ALA A 122 -21.32 1.96 7.15
N GLY A 123 -20.06 2.10 7.59
CA GLY A 123 -19.75 2.71 8.87
C GLY A 123 -20.09 4.21 8.92
N PRO A 124 -20.20 4.82 10.09
CA PRO A 124 -20.34 6.28 10.22
C PRO A 124 -19.01 7.02 9.98
N ALA A 125 -19.08 8.34 9.82
CA ALA A 125 -17.89 9.19 9.83
C ALA A 125 -17.13 9.09 11.17
N ASN A 126 -15.81 9.30 11.13
CA ASN A 126 -14.85 9.19 12.23
C ASN A 126 -14.68 7.79 12.83
N LEU A 127 -15.27 6.75 12.24
CA LEU A 127 -14.99 5.38 12.64
C LEU A 127 -13.52 5.05 12.35
N ALA A 128 -12.79 4.57 13.36
CA ALA A 128 -11.48 3.96 13.15
C ALA A 128 -11.70 2.63 12.39
N ILE A 129 -11.22 2.57 11.15
CA ILE A 129 -11.47 1.42 10.25
C ILE A 129 -10.23 0.58 9.99
N HIS A 130 -9.04 1.08 10.32
CA HIS A 130 -7.80 0.34 10.14
C HIS A 130 -6.72 0.80 11.13
N HIS A 131 -5.96 -0.18 11.62
CA HIS A 131 -4.72 0.01 12.36
C HIS A 131 -3.76 -1.07 11.85
N GLU A 132 -2.52 -0.71 11.50
CA GLU A 132 -1.53 -1.67 11.01
C GLU A 132 -0.13 -1.27 11.47
N PRO A 133 0.47 -2.02 12.41
CA PRO A 133 1.89 -1.95 12.69
C PRO A 133 2.69 -2.83 11.74
N GLY A 134 3.92 -2.42 11.45
CA GLY A 134 4.81 -3.20 10.61
C GLY A 134 6.25 -2.69 10.58
N LEU A 135 7.05 -3.31 9.71
CA LEU A 135 8.43 -2.92 9.44
C LEU A 135 8.65 -2.67 7.95
N TRP A 136 9.46 -1.68 7.63
CA TRP A 136 10.18 -1.59 6.36
C TRP A 136 11.64 -1.99 6.57
N LEU A 137 12.11 -2.92 5.76
CA LEU A 137 13.51 -3.35 5.74
C LEU A 137 14.18 -2.87 4.45
N PHE A 138 15.43 -2.46 4.56
CA PHE A 138 16.34 -2.21 3.45
C PHE A 138 17.54 -3.14 3.57
N MET A 139 17.67 -4.07 2.62
CA MET A 139 18.82 -4.98 2.50
C MET A 139 19.99 -4.20 1.91
N THR A 140 21.05 -4.01 2.70
CA THR A 140 22.18 -3.16 2.29
C THR A 140 23.20 -3.90 1.43
N ASN A 141 23.34 -5.22 1.67
CA ASN A 141 24.15 -6.19 0.93
C ASN A 141 23.42 -7.55 0.84
N GLU A 142 24.06 -8.55 0.21
CA GLU A 142 23.52 -9.91 -0.03
C GLU A 142 22.06 -9.93 -0.52
N VAL A 143 21.77 -9.08 -1.52
CA VAL A 143 20.43 -8.98 -2.10
C VAL A 143 20.19 -10.13 -3.09
N THR A 144 19.07 -10.84 -2.92
CA THR A 144 18.60 -11.88 -3.85
C THR A 144 17.71 -11.27 -4.93
N ASP A 145 17.95 -11.59 -6.21
CA ASP A 145 17.13 -11.17 -7.37
C ASP A 145 16.87 -9.65 -7.49
N GLY A 146 17.75 -8.85 -6.88
CA GLY A 146 17.61 -7.40 -6.81
C GLY A 146 16.48 -6.92 -5.88
N LEU A 147 15.93 -7.79 -5.02
CA LEU A 147 14.92 -7.44 -4.01
C LEU A 147 15.60 -6.76 -2.82
N ASP A 148 15.74 -5.44 -2.86
CA ASP A 148 16.50 -4.66 -1.87
C ASP A 148 15.66 -4.09 -0.73
N ILE A 149 14.33 -4.30 -0.76
CA ILE A 149 13.42 -3.85 0.31
C ILE A 149 12.38 -4.92 0.66
N ALA A 150 11.89 -4.88 1.90
CA ALA A 150 10.77 -5.68 2.36
C ALA A 150 9.80 -4.84 3.18
N ARG A 151 8.50 -5.14 3.10
CA ARG A 151 7.47 -4.66 4.02
C ARG A 151 6.88 -5.85 4.77
N LEU A 152 6.90 -5.76 6.09
CA LEU A 152 6.25 -6.70 6.99
C LEU A 152 5.08 -5.99 7.66
N ALA A 153 3.92 -6.64 7.74
CA ALA A 153 2.74 -6.05 8.37
C ALA A 153 1.98 -7.10 9.19
N THR A 154 1.35 -6.65 10.27
CA THR A 154 0.36 -7.43 11.02
C THR A 154 -0.95 -6.66 11.04
N ILE A 155 -2.02 -7.28 10.54
CA ILE A 155 -3.32 -6.62 10.38
C ILE A 155 -4.24 -7.18 11.47
N PRO A 156 -4.93 -6.34 12.27
CA PRO A 156 -5.81 -6.75 13.36
C PRO A 156 -7.12 -7.41 12.89
N HIS A 157 -7.15 -7.89 11.65
CA HIS A 157 -8.15 -8.80 11.08
C HIS A 157 -7.67 -10.27 11.11
N GLY A 158 -6.39 -10.51 11.43
CA GLY A 158 -5.79 -11.83 11.54
C GLY A 158 -4.90 -12.22 10.36
N ASP A 159 -4.26 -11.24 9.74
CA ASP A 159 -3.36 -11.41 8.60
C ASP A 159 -1.93 -11.01 8.99
N SER A 160 -0.95 -11.77 8.52
CA SER A 160 0.47 -11.39 8.58
C SER A 160 1.05 -11.41 7.17
N VAL A 161 1.72 -10.32 6.79
CA VAL A 161 2.17 -10.05 5.42
C VAL A 161 3.69 -9.95 5.39
N LEU A 162 4.31 -10.62 4.42
CA LEU A 162 5.67 -10.36 3.96
C LEU A 162 5.62 -10.05 2.46
N ALA A 163 5.96 -8.81 2.10
CA ALA A 163 6.05 -8.37 0.72
C ALA A 163 7.49 -7.95 0.40
N LEU A 164 8.09 -8.58 -0.59
CA LEU A 164 9.46 -8.33 -1.03
C LEU A 164 9.45 -7.46 -2.29
N GLY A 165 10.46 -6.63 -2.47
CA GLY A 165 10.38 -5.59 -3.48
C GLY A 165 11.67 -4.92 -3.87
N LYS A 166 11.52 -3.95 -4.77
CA LYS A 166 12.63 -3.14 -5.30
C LYS A 166 12.39 -1.67 -5.04
N SER A 167 13.47 -0.96 -4.75
CA SER A 167 13.53 0.49 -4.71
C SER A 167 14.07 1.08 -6.01
N ALA A 168 13.54 2.24 -6.41
CA ALA A 168 14.01 2.97 -7.59
C ALA A 168 13.95 4.49 -7.37
N LYS A 169 14.75 5.23 -8.14
CA LYS A 169 14.74 6.69 -8.16
C LYS A 169 14.49 7.18 -9.57
N SER A 170 13.69 8.24 -9.68
CA SER A 170 13.39 8.91 -10.95
C SER A 170 13.39 10.42 -10.76
N GLN A 171 13.72 11.15 -11.82
CA GLN A 171 13.48 12.58 -11.89
C GLN A 171 11.99 12.80 -12.18
N GLY A 172 11.40 13.83 -11.60
CA GLY A 172 10.00 14.13 -11.84
C GLY A 172 9.01 13.19 -11.15
N ALA A 173 7.76 13.26 -11.62
CA ALA A 173 6.69 12.34 -11.25
C ALA A 173 6.96 10.94 -11.84
N SER A 174 6.60 9.90 -11.10
CA SER A 174 6.57 8.53 -11.64
C SER A 174 5.22 8.22 -12.29
N VAL A 175 5.22 7.33 -13.27
CA VAL A 175 3.98 6.83 -13.88
C VAL A 175 3.22 5.99 -12.85
N ILE A 176 1.98 6.37 -12.58
CA ILE A 176 1.07 5.57 -11.75
C ILE A 176 0.42 4.53 -12.68
N PRO A 177 0.53 3.22 -12.36
CA PRO A 177 -0.07 2.20 -13.21
C PRO A 177 -1.60 2.31 -13.19
N LYS A 178 -2.21 2.13 -14.36
CA LYS A 178 -3.66 1.96 -14.46
C LYS A 178 -4.04 0.65 -13.77
N VAL A 179 -5.08 0.70 -12.95
CA VAL A 179 -5.61 -0.47 -12.24
C VAL A 179 -7.11 -0.52 -12.41
N ASN A 180 -7.65 -1.74 -12.37
CA ASN A 180 -9.07 -1.98 -12.49
C ASN A 180 -9.53 -2.74 -11.24
N GLY A 181 -10.60 -2.25 -10.61
CA GLY A 181 -11.17 -2.84 -9.42
C GLY A 181 -12.20 -3.94 -9.64
N LEU A 182 -12.57 -4.23 -10.90
CA LEU A 182 -13.52 -5.29 -11.21
C LEU A 182 -13.00 -6.67 -10.74
N PRO A 183 -13.87 -7.56 -10.25
CA PRO A 183 -13.48 -8.90 -9.85
C PRO A 183 -13.01 -9.76 -11.03
N GLU A 184 -11.98 -10.57 -10.80
CA GLU A 184 -11.53 -11.61 -11.72
C GLU A 184 -12.37 -12.89 -11.52
N GLY A 185 -12.82 -13.53 -12.61
CA GLY A 185 -13.68 -14.72 -12.53
C GLY A 185 -15.14 -14.49 -12.88
N VAL A 186 -15.43 -13.35 -13.50
CA VAL A 186 -16.73 -12.97 -14.06
C VAL A 186 -16.51 -12.27 -15.41
N SER A 187 -17.53 -12.22 -16.26
CA SER A 187 -17.48 -11.39 -17.47
C SER A 187 -17.19 -9.93 -17.11
N GLN A 188 -16.22 -9.31 -17.78
CA GLN A 188 -15.81 -7.93 -17.53
C GLN A 188 -16.69 -6.89 -18.25
N ASP A 189 -17.74 -7.33 -18.97
CA ASP A 189 -18.70 -6.43 -19.59
C ASP A 189 -19.58 -5.78 -18.50
N LEU A 190 -19.18 -4.59 -18.09
CA LEU A 190 -19.86 -3.82 -17.04
C LEU A 190 -21.32 -3.51 -17.38
N ASN A 191 -21.69 -3.44 -18.66
CA ASN A 191 -23.04 -3.11 -19.10
C ASN A 191 -23.93 -4.34 -19.24
N ALA A 192 -23.37 -5.48 -19.67
CA ALA A 192 -24.13 -6.72 -19.87
C ALA A 192 -24.13 -7.64 -18.64
N ASN A 193 -23.18 -7.52 -17.72
CA ASN A 193 -23.05 -8.43 -16.57
C ASN A 193 -23.77 -7.89 -15.31
N PRO A 194 -24.95 -8.43 -14.93
CA PRO A 194 -25.66 -7.97 -13.74
C PRO A 194 -24.90 -8.23 -12.43
N TYR A 195 -23.94 -9.17 -12.41
CA TYR A 195 -23.10 -9.41 -11.24
C TYR A 195 -22.17 -8.22 -10.93
N LEU A 196 -21.86 -7.39 -11.93
CA LEU A 196 -21.07 -6.17 -11.77
C LEU A 196 -21.91 -4.94 -11.45
N ALA A 197 -23.21 -5.07 -11.18
CA ALA A 197 -24.08 -3.95 -10.82
C ALA A 197 -23.51 -3.06 -9.68
N PRO A 198 -22.88 -3.61 -8.62
CA PRO A 198 -22.19 -2.79 -7.62
C PRO A 198 -21.09 -1.90 -8.15
N TYR A 199 -20.29 -2.41 -9.08
CA TYR A 199 -19.24 -1.63 -9.73
C TYR A 199 -19.82 -0.63 -10.70
N LYS A 200 -20.81 -1.03 -11.50
CA LYS A 200 -21.48 -0.16 -12.47
C LYS A 200 -22.10 1.06 -11.77
N LYS A 201 -22.72 0.86 -10.60
CA LYS A 201 -23.31 1.95 -9.80
C LYS A 201 -22.30 3.08 -9.55
N PHE A 202 -21.09 2.73 -9.11
CA PHE A 202 -20.03 3.69 -8.80
C PHE A 202 -19.17 4.05 -10.01
N HIS A 203 -19.23 3.32 -11.12
CA HIS A 203 -18.64 3.75 -12.38
C HIS A 203 -19.49 4.84 -13.04
N ASP A 204 -20.81 4.62 -13.12
CA ASP A 204 -21.75 5.58 -13.71
C ASP A 204 -21.88 6.84 -12.83
N ASN A 205 -21.74 6.69 -11.50
CA ASN A 205 -21.79 7.78 -10.53
C ASN A 205 -20.65 7.61 -9.49
N PRO A 206 -19.42 8.05 -9.81
CA PRO A 206 -18.28 7.92 -8.91
C PRO A 206 -18.52 8.51 -7.53
N PHE A 207 -18.04 7.81 -6.51
CA PHE A 207 -18.24 8.20 -5.11
C PHE A 207 -17.44 9.46 -4.79
N LYS A 208 -18.13 10.55 -4.45
CA LYS A 208 -17.49 11.84 -4.21
C LYS A 208 -17.04 12.06 -2.77
N GLY A 209 -17.41 11.15 -1.86
CA GLY A 209 -17.24 11.37 -0.43
C GLY A 209 -17.79 12.74 -0.01
N ASN A 210 -17.03 13.48 0.79
CA ASN A 210 -17.35 14.83 1.23
C ASN A 210 -16.74 15.93 0.33
N VAL A 211 -16.20 15.58 -0.84
CA VAL A 211 -15.57 16.57 -1.74
C VAL A 211 -16.63 17.30 -2.54
N ALA A 212 -16.83 18.59 -2.23
CA ALA A 212 -17.77 19.47 -2.92
C ALA A 212 -17.16 20.29 -4.07
N ALA A 213 -15.86 20.13 -4.34
CA ALA A 213 -15.16 20.91 -5.36
C ALA A 213 -15.79 20.71 -6.76
N PRO A 214 -16.11 21.78 -7.50
CA PRO A 214 -16.64 21.67 -8.86
C PRO A 214 -15.68 20.88 -9.76
N GLY A 215 -16.24 19.95 -10.54
CA GLY A 215 -15.46 19.11 -11.46
C GLY A 215 -14.67 17.97 -10.80
N PHE A 216 -14.80 17.75 -9.48
CA PHE A 216 -14.22 16.56 -8.85
C PHE A 216 -14.80 15.28 -9.48
N PRO A 217 -13.95 14.41 -10.06
CA PRO A 217 -14.43 13.25 -10.81
C PRO A 217 -15.06 12.18 -9.93
N GLY A 218 -14.75 12.16 -8.62
CA GLY A 218 -15.13 11.08 -7.70
C GLY A 218 -14.22 9.86 -7.82
N PHE A 219 -14.36 8.94 -6.88
CA PHE A 219 -13.65 7.68 -6.83
C PHE A 219 -14.40 6.63 -7.64
N ASP A 220 -13.86 6.29 -8.82
CA ASP A 220 -14.40 5.27 -9.74
C ASP A 220 -13.67 3.94 -9.48
N PRO A 221 -14.37 2.86 -9.10
CA PRO A 221 -13.74 1.57 -8.82
C PRO A 221 -13.10 0.92 -10.06
N THR A 222 -13.45 1.35 -11.27
CA THR A 222 -12.84 0.85 -12.52
C THR A 222 -11.55 1.57 -12.88
N ASN A 223 -11.29 2.75 -12.29
CA ASN A 223 -10.09 3.56 -12.51
C ASN A 223 -9.65 4.28 -11.22
N PRO A 224 -9.43 3.56 -10.10
CA PRO A 224 -9.23 4.20 -8.80
C PRO A 224 -7.96 5.06 -8.76
N GLN A 225 -6.94 4.75 -9.57
CA GLN A 225 -5.71 5.54 -9.65
C GLN A 225 -5.92 6.99 -10.12
N ASN A 226 -7.04 7.31 -10.79
CA ASN A 226 -7.28 8.63 -11.36
C ASN A 226 -7.21 9.75 -10.30
N LEU A 227 -7.52 9.47 -9.03
CA LEU A 227 -7.40 10.47 -7.97
C LEU A 227 -5.94 10.74 -7.56
N LEU A 228 -5.04 9.78 -7.72
CA LEU A 228 -3.60 10.01 -7.56
C LEU A 228 -3.05 10.86 -8.72
N ASP A 229 -3.51 10.59 -9.96
CA ASP A 229 -3.18 11.40 -11.13
C ASP A 229 -3.71 12.83 -11.00
N LEU A 230 -4.96 12.99 -10.53
CA LEU A 230 -5.55 14.29 -10.22
C LEU A 230 -4.71 15.05 -9.19
N ALA A 231 -4.27 14.39 -8.12
CA ALA A 231 -3.41 15.00 -7.11
C ALA A 231 -2.03 15.42 -7.66
N ASN A 232 -1.59 14.90 -8.80
CA ASN A 232 -0.35 15.30 -9.46
C ASN A 232 -0.50 16.53 -10.36
N GLN A 233 -1.73 16.92 -10.73
CA GLN A 233 -1.95 18.05 -11.62
C GLN A 233 -1.47 19.36 -11.00
N GLY A 234 -0.67 20.11 -11.76
CA GLY A 234 -0.11 21.39 -11.31
C GLY A 234 0.98 21.27 -10.23
N VAL A 235 1.40 20.06 -9.85
CA VAL A 235 2.42 19.86 -8.82
C VAL A 235 3.80 19.65 -9.46
N ASN A 236 4.75 20.51 -9.13
CA ASN A 236 6.13 20.39 -9.58
C ASN A 236 6.89 19.37 -8.70
N ILE A 237 6.77 18.09 -9.06
CA ILE A 237 7.56 17.01 -8.46
C ILE A 237 8.94 17.04 -9.11
N VAL A 238 10.01 17.21 -8.33
CA VAL A 238 11.37 17.26 -8.87
C VAL A 238 12.04 15.89 -8.86
N LYS A 239 11.68 15.04 -7.89
CA LYS A 239 12.28 13.71 -7.74
C LYS A 239 11.35 12.77 -7.01
N THR A 240 11.37 11.50 -7.41
CA THR A 240 10.58 10.45 -6.76
C THR A 240 11.50 9.29 -6.36
N THR A 241 11.34 8.81 -5.13
CA THR A 241 11.82 7.49 -4.71
C THR A 241 10.63 6.54 -4.67
N THR A 242 10.68 5.48 -5.46
CA THR A 242 9.59 4.49 -5.58
C THR A 242 9.97 3.23 -4.81
N LEU A 243 9.06 2.73 -3.98
CA LEU A 243 9.17 1.46 -3.27
C LEU A 243 8.05 0.56 -3.79
N THR A 244 8.38 -0.53 -4.48
CA THR A 244 7.39 -1.50 -4.97
C THR A 244 7.61 -2.83 -4.30
N VAL A 245 6.62 -3.33 -3.55
CA VAL A 245 6.65 -4.63 -2.88
C VAL A 245 5.47 -5.50 -3.31
N ASP A 246 5.69 -6.80 -3.38
CA ASP A 246 4.69 -7.79 -3.79
C ASP A 246 4.84 -9.05 -2.93
N THR A 247 3.74 -9.62 -2.44
CA THR A 247 3.76 -10.86 -1.68
C THR A 247 4.03 -12.08 -2.57
N ASN A 248 3.90 -11.97 -3.89
CA ASN A 248 4.24 -13.06 -4.81
C ASN A 248 5.74 -13.11 -5.16
N ASN A 249 6.54 -12.13 -4.71
CA ASN A 249 7.98 -12.12 -4.95
C ASN A 249 8.69 -13.10 -3.99
N ALA A 250 9.46 -14.01 -4.57
CA ALA A 250 10.32 -14.96 -3.84
C ALA A 250 9.59 -15.69 -2.70
N THR A 251 9.98 -15.45 -1.45
CA THR A 251 9.41 -16.08 -0.24
C THR A 251 8.33 -15.22 0.43
N GLY A 252 7.85 -14.19 -0.25
CA GLY A 252 6.72 -13.40 0.22
C GLY A 252 5.44 -14.23 0.38
N GLY A 253 4.46 -13.65 1.08
CA GLY A 253 3.18 -14.28 1.27
C GLY A 253 2.29 -13.54 2.26
N ILE A 254 1.07 -14.06 2.40
CA ILE A 254 0.13 -13.67 3.45
C ILE A 254 -0.28 -14.93 4.20
N VAL A 255 -0.23 -14.88 5.53
CA VAL A 255 -0.72 -15.96 6.40
C VAL A 255 -1.91 -15.45 7.19
N ASN A 256 -3.03 -16.18 7.09
CA ASN A 256 -4.34 -15.74 7.57
C ASN A 256 -4.91 -16.69 8.63
N ILE A 257 -5.66 -16.15 9.60
CA ILE A 257 -6.44 -16.96 10.53
C ILE A 257 -7.57 -17.72 9.80
N PRO A 258 -8.07 -18.85 10.35
CA PRO A 258 -9.03 -19.70 9.65
C PRO A 258 -10.33 -19.02 9.23
N PHE A 259 -10.80 -17.99 9.95
CA PHE A 259 -12.01 -17.27 9.58
C PHE A 259 -11.82 -16.47 8.28
N VAL A 260 -10.71 -15.73 8.17
CA VAL A 260 -10.37 -14.95 6.97
C VAL A 260 -10.26 -15.88 5.76
N VAL A 261 -9.53 -17.00 5.89
CA VAL A 261 -9.38 -18.01 4.83
C VAL A 261 -10.73 -18.51 4.32
N LYS A 262 -11.72 -18.69 5.22
CA LYS A 262 -13.05 -19.22 4.86
C LYS A 262 -13.97 -18.18 4.22
N GLN A 263 -13.88 -16.92 4.62
CA GLN A 263 -14.89 -15.91 4.29
C GLN A 263 -14.45 -14.95 3.20
N ALA A 264 -13.21 -14.47 3.25
CA ALA A 264 -12.64 -13.52 2.29
C ALA A 264 -11.11 -13.61 2.40
N ASN A 265 -10.52 -14.63 1.78
CA ASN A 265 -9.11 -14.93 1.95
C ASN A 265 -8.24 -13.85 1.31
N ALA A 266 -7.42 -13.14 2.10
CA ALA A 266 -6.39 -12.25 1.57
C ALA A 266 -5.27 -13.08 0.92
N ALA A 267 -5.32 -13.22 -0.40
CA ALA A 267 -4.49 -14.16 -1.15
C ALA A 267 -3.14 -13.56 -1.58
N SER A 268 -3.11 -12.27 -1.87
CA SER A 268 -1.88 -11.57 -2.26
C SER A 268 -2.02 -10.06 -2.08
N MET A 269 -0.90 -9.37 -1.92
CA MET A 269 -0.83 -7.91 -1.86
C MET A 269 0.30 -7.40 -2.75
N LYS A 270 0.01 -6.33 -3.49
CA LYS A 270 1.02 -5.48 -4.13
C LYS A 270 0.83 -4.06 -3.66
N SER A 271 1.90 -3.38 -3.28
CA SER A 271 1.86 -1.96 -2.95
C SER A 271 3.03 -1.21 -3.57
N THR A 272 2.73 0.01 -4.02
CA THR A 272 3.72 0.94 -4.55
C THR A 272 3.61 2.25 -3.80
N PHE A 273 4.73 2.71 -3.23
CA PHE A 273 4.85 3.99 -2.56
C PHE A 273 5.74 4.91 -3.39
N TRP A 274 5.30 6.15 -3.62
CA TRP A 274 6.04 7.21 -4.29
C TRP A 274 6.35 8.31 -3.28
N ILE A 275 7.58 8.34 -2.81
CA ILE A 275 8.09 9.40 -1.94
C ILE A 275 8.61 10.52 -2.84
N GLN A 276 7.84 11.60 -2.93
CA GLN A 276 8.05 12.71 -3.85
C GLN A 276 8.70 13.88 -3.11
N GLU A 277 9.80 14.38 -3.67
CA GLU A 277 10.39 15.66 -3.31
C GLU A 277 9.79 16.72 -4.27
N LEU A 278 9.13 17.73 -3.71
CA LEU A 278 8.52 18.81 -4.48
C LEU A 278 9.48 19.99 -4.65
N ALA A 279 9.26 20.84 -5.66
CA ALA A 279 10.03 22.07 -5.82
C ALA A 279 9.82 23.06 -4.65
N ASP A 280 8.58 23.12 -4.14
CA ASP A 280 8.21 23.91 -2.97
C ASP A 280 9.04 23.54 -1.74
N LYS A 281 9.25 24.51 -0.86
CA LYS A 281 9.99 24.31 0.40
C LYS A 281 9.05 24.26 1.60
N ASP A 282 9.42 23.46 2.60
CA ASP A 282 8.81 23.47 3.92
C ASP A 282 9.30 24.65 4.76
N SER A 283 8.78 24.77 5.99
CA SER A 283 9.15 25.82 6.95
C SER A 283 10.63 25.86 7.31
N HIS A 284 11.37 24.78 7.04
CA HIS A 284 12.80 24.64 7.32
C HIS A 284 13.67 24.81 6.07
N GLY A 285 13.08 25.24 4.94
CA GLY A 285 13.81 25.44 3.68
C GLY A 285 14.15 24.15 2.92
N ASN A 286 13.70 22.98 3.39
CA ASN A 286 13.90 21.71 2.70
C ASN A 286 12.78 21.48 1.67
N PRO A 287 12.98 20.65 0.62
CA PRO A 287 11.88 20.27 -0.27
C PRO A 287 10.68 19.75 0.51
N LYS A 288 9.46 20.22 0.21
CA LYS A 288 8.25 19.59 0.73
C LYS A 288 8.22 18.14 0.28
N LEU A 289 7.81 17.26 1.19
CA LEU A 289 7.70 15.84 0.92
C LEU A 289 6.24 15.44 0.84
N ARG A 290 5.92 14.67 -0.19
CA ARG A 290 4.61 14.06 -0.40
C ARG A 290 4.77 12.56 -0.58
N LEU A 291 3.86 11.78 -0.02
CA LEU A 291 3.82 10.34 -0.14
C LEU A 291 2.51 9.96 -0.82
N GLN A 292 2.60 9.38 -2.02
CA GLN A 292 1.45 8.71 -2.63
C GLN A 292 1.64 7.21 -2.50
N TYR A 293 0.55 6.47 -2.35
CA TYR A 293 0.60 5.03 -2.51
C TYR A 293 -0.62 4.49 -3.23
N LEU A 294 -0.41 3.33 -3.85
CA LEU A 294 -1.44 2.47 -4.43
C LEU A 294 -1.19 1.06 -3.90
N GLN A 295 -2.18 0.51 -3.21
CA GLN A 295 -2.16 -0.84 -2.67
C GLN A 295 -3.34 -1.63 -3.21
N ILE A 296 -3.06 -2.86 -3.64
CA ILE A 296 -4.07 -3.83 -4.05
C ILE A 296 -3.87 -5.08 -3.21
N VAL A 297 -4.91 -5.47 -2.48
CA VAL A 297 -5.02 -6.79 -1.84
C VAL A 297 -6.03 -7.60 -2.63
N MET A 298 -5.67 -8.80 -3.07
CA MET A 298 -6.62 -9.71 -3.70
C MET A 298 -7.34 -10.52 -2.63
N LEU A 299 -8.65 -10.39 -2.58
CA LEU A 299 -9.52 -11.18 -1.71
C LEU A 299 -10.18 -12.29 -2.53
N ASP A 300 -10.07 -13.53 -2.08
CA ASP A 300 -10.64 -14.69 -2.77
C ASP A 300 -11.83 -15.23 -1.96
N PHE A 301 -13.00 -15.25 -2.56
CA PHE A 301 -14.26 -15.77 -2.01
C PHE A 301 -15.27 -16.11 -3.14
N PHE A 302 -16.35 -16.82 -2.83
CA PHE A 302 -17.37 -17.33 -3.78
C PHE A 302 -16.87 -18.05 -5.07
N PRO A 303 -17.63 -19.02 -5.60
CA PRO A 303 -17.27 -19.66 -6.86
C PRO A 303 -17.24 -18.69 -8.04
N ARG A 304 -16.29 -18.90 -8.97
CA ARG A 304 -16.25 -18.20 -10.26
C ARG A 304 -17.54 -18.38 -11.05
N ARG A 305 -17.85 -17.41 -11.91
CA ARG A 305 -19.05 -17.36 -12.75
C ARG A 305 -18.74 -17.39 -14.25
N ASP A 306 -17.46 -17.46 -14.61
CA ASP A 306 -16.99 -17.56 -15.99
C ASP A 306 -16.82 -19.00 -16.50
N GLY A 307 -17.23 -20.00 -15.69
CA GLY A 307 -17.14 -21.41 -16.03
C GLY A 307 -15.79 -22.07 -15.74
N LEU A 308 -14.81 -21.32 -15.23
CA LEU A 308 -13.52 -21.87 -14.79
C LEU A 308 -13.57 -22.30 -13.32
N PRO A 309 -12.74 -23.29 -12.90
CA PRO A 309 -12.65 -23.68 -11.50
C PRO A 309 -12.00 -22.59 -10.63
N GLY A 310 -12.27 -22.63 -9.34
CA GLY A 310 -11.68 -21.73 -8.34
C GLY A 310 -12.64 -20.67 -7.82
N LEU A 311 -12.08 -19.65 -7.16
CA LEU A 311 -12.82 -18.54 -6.57
C LEU A 311 -12.71 -17.30 -7.43
N ILE A 312 -13.68 -16.41 -7.28
CA ILE A 312 -13.57 -15.04 -7.78
C ILE A 312 -12.50 -14.34 -6.94
N ARG A 313 -11.72 -13.47 -7.58
CA ARG A 313 -10.70 -12.66 -6.91
C ARG A 313 -11.09 -11.19 -7.01
N TRP A 314 -11.33 -10.54 -5.88
CA TRP A 314 -11.68 -9.13 -5.83
C TRP A 314 -10.47 -8.30 -5.46
N PRO A 315 -10.11 -7.31 -6.30
CA PRO A 315 -9.21 -6.26 -5.88
C PRO A 315 -9.84 -5.43 -4.75
N HIS A 316 -9.23 -5.45 -3.57
CA HIS A 316 -9.39 -4.43 -2.55
C HIS A 316 -8.30 -3.38 -2.79
N ILE A 317 -8.71 -2.19 -3.20
CA ILE A 317 -7.78 -1.13 -3.64
C ILE A 317 -7.86 0.04 -2.68
N SER A 318 -6.70 0.46 -2.18
CA SER A 318 -6.53 1.64 -1.35
C SER A 318 -5.50 2.57 -1.99
N ILE A 319 -5.83 3.86 -2.06
CA ILE A 319 -4.95 4.93 -2.54
C ILE A 319 -4.97 6.11 -1.56
N ASN A 320 -3.85 6.80 -1.43
CA ASN A 320 -3.82 8.05 -0.69
C ASN A 320 -2.70 8.98 -1.20
N THR A 321 -2.87 10.26 -0.92
CA THR A 321 -1.84 11.29 -1.04
C THR A 321 -1.67 11.95 0.34
N LEU A 322 -0.54 11.68 0.99
CA LEU A 322 -0.15 12.22 2.28
C LEU A 322 0.94 13.27 2.13
N GLU A 323 1.00 14.20 3.07
CA GLU A 323 2.11 15.15 3.21
C GLU A 323 2.90 14.88 4.47
N LYS A 324 4.19 15.18 4.42
CA LYS A 324 5.05 15.06 5.59
C LYS A 324 4.66 16.14 6.58
N ASP A 325 4.35 15.72 7.80
CA ASP A 325 4.15 16.65 8.88
C ASP A 325 5.52 17.20 9.32
N VAL A 326 5.61 18.53 9.37
CA VAL A 326 6.83 19.28 9.71
C VAL A 326 6.57 20.28 10.84
N SER A 327 5.39 20.20 11.48
CA SER A 327 5.05 20.97 12.68
C SER A 327 5.95 20.65 13.86
#